data_AF-A0A355SIC1-F1
#
_entry.id   AF-A0A355SIC1-F1
#
_cell.length_a   1.000
_cell.length_b   1.000
_cell.length_c   1.000
_cell.angle_alpha   90.00
_cell.angle_beta   90.00
_cell.angle_gamma   90.00
#
_symmetry.space_group_name_H-M   'P 1'
#
loop_
_entity.id
_entity.type
_entity.pdbx_description
1 polymer ?
#
loop_
_entity_poly.entity_id
_entity_poly.type
_entity_poly.pdbx_seq_one_letter_code
_entity_poly.pdbx_strand_id
1 'polypeptide(L)'
;DRTDEGYGLNMNAVEKIADMGVELIITVDCGTTSKEETEYCKDRGIPIVITDHHECGDVIPDTLVVNPKRRDSTYPFRGLSGAG
;
A
#
# COMPACT_ATOMS: atom_id res chain seq x y z
N ASP A 1 9.99 -13.66 0.11
CA ASP A 1 10.71 -13.72 1.40
C ASP A 1 11.42 -12.39 1.62
N ARG A 2 11.49 -11.85 2.84
CA ARG A 2 12.12 -10.52 3.13
C ARG A 2 13.57 -10.44 2.65
N THR A 3 14.27 -11.58 2.62
CA THR A 3 15.64 -11.71 2.10
C THR A 3 15.72 -11.52 0.60
N ASP A 4 14.72 -11.98 -0.15
CA ASP A 4 14.74 -11.97 -1.63
C ASP A 4 13.91 -10.83 -2.23
N GLU A 5 12.86 -10.39 -1.53
CA GLU A 5 11.84 -9.44 -2.02
C GLU A 5 11.96 -8.04 -1.39
N GLY A 6 12.75 -7.89 -0.32
CA GLY A 6 12.89 -6.65 0.43
C GLY A 6 11.73 -6.36 1.39
N TYR A 7 11.62 -5.09 1.83
CA TYR A 7 10.52 -4.60 2.67
C TYR A 7 9.63 -3.65 1.86
N GLY A 8 8.32 -3.77 2.01
CA GLY A 8 7.33 -3.00 1.25
C GLY A 8 6.47 -3.88 0.34
N LEU A 9 5.58 -3.25 -0.41
CA LEU A 9 4.86 -3.94 -1.48
C LEU A 9 5.86 -4.27 -2.59
N ASN A 10 5.86 -5.51 -3.07
CA ASN A 10 6.81 -6.00 -4.05
C ASN A 10 6.11 -6.20 -5.40
N MET A 11 6.66 -5.64 -6.49
CA MET A 11 6.05 -5.75 -7.81
C MET A 11 5.82 -7.21 -8.24
N ASN A 12 6.82 -8.10 -8.11
CA ASN A 12 6.66 -9.50 -8.49
C ASN A 12 5.54 -10.20 -7.70
N ALA A 13 5.34 -9.84 -6.43
CA ALA A 13 4.24 -10.36 -5.63
C ALA A 13 2.88 -9.83 -6.12
N VAL A 14 2.81 -8.54 -6.47
CA VAL A 14 1.62 -7.91 -7.04
C VAL A 14 1.25 -8.54 -8.39
N GLU A 15 2.21 -8.77 -9.28
CA GLU A 15 1.97 -9.46 -10.55
C GLU A 15 1.38 -10.86 -10.33
N LYS A 16 1.98 -11.65 -9.43
CA LYS A 16 1.46 -12.99 -9.08
C LYS A 16 0.04 -12.94 -8.53
N ILE A 17 -0.24 -12.00 -7.63
CA ILE A 17 -1.59 -11.82 -7.03
C ILE A 17 -2.59 -11.40 -8.12
N ALA A 18 -2.20 -10.49 -9.01
CA ALA A 18 -3.04 -10.07 -10.13
C ALA A 18 -3.38 -11.24 -11.05
N ASP A 19 -2.41 -12.10 -11.35
CA ASP A 19 -2.59 -13.28 -12.20
C ASP A 19 -3.45 -14.38 -11.54
N MET A 20 -3.63 -14.33 -10.22
CA MET A 20 -4.60 -15.18 -9.50
C MET A 20 -6.05 -14.74 -9.72
N GLY A 21 -6.30 -13.62 -10.41
CA GLY A 21 -7.64 -13.14 -10.71
C GLY A 21 -8.38 -12.56 -9.51
N VAL A 22 -7.65 -11.94 -8.57
CA VAL A 22 -8.25 -11.28 -7.41
C VAL A 22 -9.04 -10.03 -7.83
N GLU A 23 -10.10 -9.73 -7.09
CA GLU A 23 -10.97 -8.58 -7.35
C GLU A 23 -10.62 -7.36 -6.48
N LEU A 24 -9.75 -7.52 -5.46
CA LEU A 24 -9.32 -6.48 -4.54
C LEU A 24 -8.01 -6.86 -3.85
N ILE A 25 -7.11 -5.88 -3.70
CA ILE A 25 -5.90 -5.99 -2.88
C ILE A 25 -6.03 -5.02 -1.69
N ILE A 26 -5.73 -5.50 -0.48
CA ILE A 26 -5.62 -4.66 0.72
C ILE A 26 -4.24 -4.89 1.32
N THR A 27 -3.42 -3.84 1.42
CA THR A 27 -2.11 -3.93 2.07
C THR A 27 -2.25 -3.70 3.57
N VAL A 28 -1.33 -4.27 4.35
CA VAL A 28 -1.23 -4.05 5.80
C VAL A 28 0.23 -3.80 6.13
N ASP A 29 0.49 -2.75 6.90
CA ASP A 29 1.83 -2.36 7.37
C ASP A 29 2.82 -1.99 6.24
N CYS A 30 2.33 -1.76 5.03
CA CYS A 30 3.14 -1.38 3.88
C CYS A 30 2.33 -0.66 2.81
N GLY A 31 3.03 -0.01 1.87
CA GLY A 31 2.44 0.52 0.65
C GLY A 31 2.37 2.04 0.56
N THR A 32 2.57 2.81 1.64
CA THR A 32 2.47 4.28 1.61
C THR A 32 3.37 4.94 0.56
N THR A 33 4.46 4.29 0.16
CA THR A 33 5.40 4.75 -0.86
C THR A 33 5.36 3.95 -2.16
N SER A 34 4.48 2.96 -2.28
CA SER A 34 4.43 1.98 -3.38
C SER A 34 3.62 2.49 -4.57
N LYS A 35 4.13 3.55 -5.20
CA LYS A 35 3.47 4.22 -6.32
C LYS A 35 3.38 3.32 -7.55
N GLU A 36 4.49 2.69 -7.94
CA GLU A 36 4.58 1.89 -9.17
C GLU A 36 3.67 0.66 -9.10
N GLU A 37 3.67 -0.04 -7.97
CA GLU A 37 2.81 -1.19 -7.74
C GLU A 37 1.32 -0.82 -7.75
N THR A 38 0.99 0.36 -7.21
CA THR A 38 -0.38 0.88 -7.21
C THR A 38 -0.84 1.23 -8.63
N GLU A 39 0.02 1.89 -9.41
CA GLU A 39 -0.25 2.21 -10.82
C GLU A 39 -0.46 0.93 -11.64
N TYR A 40 0.39 -0.08 -11.43
CA TYR A 40 0.23 -1.39 -12.07
C TYR A 40 -1.13 -2.05 -11.78
N CYS A 41 -1.56 -2.06 -10.51
CA CYS A 41 -2.86 -2.61 -10.12
C CYS A 41 -4.00 -1.87 -10.83
N LYS A 42 -3.91 -0.53 -10.88
CA LYS A 42 -4.90 0.33 -11.54
C LYS A 42 -4.98 0.06 -13.05
N ASP A 43 -3.85 -0.09 -13.72
CA ASP A 43 -3.78 -0.41 -15.16
C ASP A 43 -4.38 -1.79 -15.48
N ARG A 44 -4.26 -2.74 -14.55
CA ARG A 44 -4.91 -4.06 -14.62
C ARG A 44 -6.39 -4.05 -14.22
N GLY A 45 -6.93 -2.91 -13.78
CA GLY A 45 -8.31 -2.80 -13.30
C GLY A 45 -8.56 -3.47 -11.94
N ILE A 46 -7.50 -3.68 -11.14
CA ILE A 46 -7.57 -4.29 -9.82
C ILE A 46 -7.54 -3.17 -8.77
N PRO A 47 -8.64 -2.95 -8.03
CA PRO A 47 -8.65 -2.02 -6.92
C PRO A 47 -7.62 -2.42 -5.85
N ILE A 48 -6.90 -1.44 -5.32
CA ILE A 48 -5.96 -1.63 -4.22
C ILE A 48 -6.23 -0.61 -3.12
N VAL A 49 -6.28 -1.03 -1.86
CA VAL A 49 -6.39 -0.15 -0.69
C VAL A 49 -5.14 -0.32 0.15
N ILE A 50 -4.53 0.79 0.53
CA ILE A 50 -3.29 0.79 1.30
C ILE A 50 -3.63 1.06 2.77
N THR A 51 -3.21 0.18 3.68
CA THR A 51 -3.29 0.43 5.14
C THR A 51 -1.90 0.33 5.75
N ASP A 52 -1.45 1.43 6.34
CA ASP A 52 -0.05 1.61 6.71
C ASP A 52 0.11 2.73 7.75
N HIS A 53 1.28 2.83 8.34
CA HIS A 53 1.60 3.79 9.40
C HIS A 53 3.01 4.40 9.29
N HIS A 54 3.77 4.03 8.26
CA HIS A 54 5.07 4.64 7.96
C HIS A 54 4.95 6.12 7.57
N GLU A 55 6.09 6.84 7.56
CA GLU A 55 6.11 8.23 7.14
C GLU A 55 5.65 8.38 5.69
N CYS A 56 4.75 9.33 5.47
CA CYS A 56 4.28 9.68 4.14
C CYS A 56 5.35 10.45 3.38
N GLY A 57 5.64 10.04 2.13
CA GLY A 57 6.43 10.83 1.21
C GLY A 57 5.70 12.09 0.73
N ASP A 58 6.34 12.88 -0.12
CA ASP A 58 5.70 14.06 -0.75
C ASP A 58 4.58 13.67 -1.71
N VAL A 59 4.67 12.47 -2.29
CA VAL A 59 3.68 11.90 -3.19
C VAL A 59 3.08 10.66 -2.52
N ILE A 60 1.76 10.61 -2.44
CA ILE A 60 0.99 9.44 -2.00
C ILE A 60 0.52 8.69 -3.26
N PRO A 61 0.52 7.34 -3.26
CA PRO A 61 -0.03 6.56 -4.36
C PRO A 61 -1.47 6.99 -4.69
N ASP A 62 -1.81 6.99 -5.98
CA ASP A 62 -3.14 7.41 -6.47
C ASP A 62 -4.20 6.32 -6.22
N THR A 63 -4.48 6.08 -4.94
CA THR A 63 -5.48 5.15 -4.44
C THR A 63 -5.95 5.55 -3.03
N LEU A 64 -6.88 4.78 -2.45
CA LEU A 64 -7.28 4.92 -1.05
C LEU A 64 -6.15 4.50 -0.12
N VAL A 65 -5.65 5.45 0.69
CA VAL A 65 -4.59 5.21 1.68
C VAL A 65 -5.09 5.55 3.08
N VAL A 66 -5.15 4.55 3.94
CA VAL A 66 -5.41 4.70 5.37
C VAL A 66 -4.07 4.75 6.09
N ASN A 67 -3.64 5.96 6.45
CA ASN A 67 -2.42 6.16 7.22
C ASN A 67 -2.58 7.36 8.17
N PRO A 68 -2.40 7.18 9.50
CA PRO A 68 -2.62 8.24 10.48
C PRO A 68 -1.60 9.38 10.38
N LYS A 69 -0.49 9.18 9.65
CA LYS A 69 0.56 10.16 9.40
C LYS A 69 0.37 10.96 8.11
N ARG A 70 -0.70 10.75 7.34
CA ARG A 70 -1.03 11.62 6.20
C ARG A 70 -1.14 13.08 6.66
N ARG A 71 -0.78 14.01 5.76
CA ARG A 71 -0.85 15.45 6.05
C ARG A 71 -2.29 15.92 6.32
N ASP A 72 -3.26 15.31 5.66
CA ASP A 72 -4.70 15.59 5.77
C ASP A 72 -5.44 14.71 6.78
N SER A 73 -4.73 13.82 7.50
CA SER A 73 -5.34 12.97 8.53
C SER A 73 -5.81 13.80 9.73
N THR A 74 -7.07 13.62 10.12
CA THR A 74 -7.67 14.19 11.34
C THR A 74 -7.69 13.22 12.52
N TYR A 75 -7.12 12.03 12.37
CA TYR A 75 -7.12 11.03 13.44
C TYR A 75 -6.21 11.48 14.60
N PRO A 76 -6.67 11.40 15.87
CA PRO A 76 -6.01 12.07 16.99
C PRO A 76 -4.66 11.44 17.38
N PHE A 77 -4.40 10.18 17.02
CA PHE A 77 -3.19 9.48 17.41
C PHE A 77 -2.36 9.03 16.19
N ARG A 78 -1.24 9.70 15.95
CA ARG A 78 -0.35 9.43 14.79
C ARG A 78 0.53 8.18 14.95
N GLY A 79 0.48 7.50 16.10
CA GLY A 79 1.38 6.42 16.48
C GLY A 79 0.81 5.02 16.35
N LEU A 80 -0.26 4.79 15.57
CA LEU A 80 -0.75 3.43 15.32
C LEU A 80 0.34 2.61 14.62
N SER A 81 0.32 1.29 14.83
CA SER A 81 1.05 0.31 14.01
C SER A 81 0.17 -0.17 12.86
N GLY A 82 0.74 -0.88 11.88
CA GLY A 82 -0.07 -1.48 10.82
C GLY A 82 -1.12 -2.50 11.29
N ALA A 83 -0.99 -3.04 12.51
CA ALA A 83 -1.97 -3.96 13.11
C ALA A 83 -3.03 -3.28 14.00
N GLY A 84 -2.85 -1.99 14.30
CA GLY A 84 -3.64 -1.23 15.27
C GLY A 84 -4.97 -0.68 14.75
#